data_AF-A0A2V6WBY1-F1
#
_entry.id   AF-A0A2V6WBY1-F1
#
_cell.length_a   1.000
_cell.length_b   1.000
_cell.length_c   1.000
_cell.angle_alpha   90.00
_cell.angle_beta   90.00
_cell.angle_gamma   90.00
#
_symmetry.space_group_name_H-M   'P 1'
#
loop_
_entity.id
_entity.type
_entity.pdbx_description
1 polymer ?
#
loop_
_entity_poly.entity_id
_entity_poly.type
_entity_poly.pdbx_seq_one_letter_code
_entity_poly.pdbx_strand_id
1 'polypeptide(L)'
;MFVGGADWFLSSNLDRRTLLKGASSAAFGLLASACGASGPATSASTSATSTAPARSAPTVENRETVYVFNVGSKDVTLIDAADRVVRETRPLGASVRWLSNEQTYWDGARIWTYDFPNDQVQAIAIDPKQVAITRTIAGLGKGPGHSLVVLPDKKKAAVNVAGDNLIAFLDLAHGIVDATLQTGAFP
;
A
#
# COMPACT_ATOMS: atom_id res chain seq x y z
N MET A 1 1.56 0.29 16.77
CA MET A 1 2.43 -0.05 17.91
C MET A 1 2.12 -1.47 18.32
N PHE A 2 2.96 -2.43 17.92
CA PHE A 2 3.24 -3.67 18.64
C PHE A 2 4.64 -4.09 18.19
N VAL A 3 5.51 -4.34 19.16
CA VAL A 3 6.90 -4.80 19.03
C VAL A 3 6.95 -6.21 19.60
N GLY A 4 7.78 -7.05 19.01
CA GLY A 4 8.22 -8.34 19.54
C GLY A 4 8.31 -9.32 18.39
N GLY A 5 9.42 -9.98 18.09
CA GLY A 5 10.75 -10.07 18.65
C GLY A 5 11.53 -10.94 17.67
N ALA A 6 12.85 -10.78 17.61
CA ALA A 6 13.69 -11.56 16.71
C ALA A 6 13.73 -13.03 17.16
N ASP A 7 13.43 -13.96 16.25
CA ASP A 7 13.96 -15.31 16.26
C ASP A 7 14.15 -15.76 14.80
N TRP A 8 15.41 -15.97 14.43
CA TRP A 8 15.85 -16.43 13.13
C TRP A 8 16.45 -17.85 13.24
N PHE A 9 16.23 -18.65 12.20
CA PHE A 9 16.63 -20.05 11.94
C PHE A 9 15.82 -21.16 12.65
N LEU A 10 15.00 -21.91 11.90
CA LEU A 10 15.40 -23.16 11.22
C LEU A 10 14.21 -23.80 10.50
N SER A 11 14.40 -24.00 9.19
CA SER A 11 14.02 -25.19 8.41
C SER A 11 12.80 -26.00 8.80
N SER A 12 11.81 -26.04 7.91
CA SER A 12 11.07 -27.29 7.65
C SER A 12 10.49 -27.29 6.23
N ASN A 13 11.11 -28.07 5.36
CA ASN A 13 10.52 -28.63 4.15
C ASN A 13 9.17 -29.25 4.48
N LEU A 14 8.08 -28.83 3.83
CA LEU A 14 6.91 -29.68 3.64
C LEU A 14 6.29 -29.40 2.28
N ASP A 15 6.60 -30.30 1.34
CA ASP A 15 5.84 -30.54 0.13
C ASP A 15 5.19 -31.92 0.28
N ARG A 16 3.85 -32.00 0.16
CA ARG A 16 3.01 -33.18 -0.13
C ARG A 16 1.54 -32.76 0.00
N ARG A 17 0.86 -32.50 -1.10
CA ARG A 17 0.08 -33.50 -1.87
C ARG A 17 -0.89 -34.33 -1.03
N THR A 18 -2.17 -34.15 -1.39
CA THR A 18 -3.28 -35.13 -1.36
C THR A 18 -4.17 -35.12 -0.12
N LEU A 19 -5.46 -34.84 -0.35
CA LEU A 19 -6.66 -35.61 0.08
C LEU A 19 -7.90 -34.78 -0.31
N LEU A 20 -8.40 -34.86 -1.55
CA LEU A 20 -9.47 -35.74 -2.04
C LEU A 20 -10.75 -35.87 -1.18
N LYS A 21 -11.84 -35.36 -1.79
CA LYS A 21 -13.21 -35.91 -1.94
C LYS A 21 -14.22 -35.83 -0.79
N GLY A 22 -15.43 -35.42 -1.20
CA GLY A 22 -16.72 -35.68 -0.54
C GLY A 22 -17.76 -34.63 -0.96
N ALA A 23 -18.34 -34.74 -2.16
CA ALA A 23 -19.70 -35.25 -2.40
C ALA A 23 -20.80 -34.30 -1.89
N SER A 24 -21.44 -33.55 -2.80
CA SER A 24 -22.79 -33.85 -3.33
C SER A 24 -23.93 -33.51 -2.38
N SER A 25 -24.75 -32.53 -2.74
CA SER A 25 -26.11 -32.77 -3.27
C SER A 25 -26.89 -31.46 -3.39
N ALA A 26 -27.55 -31.31 -4.54
CA ALA A 26 -28.59 -30.33 -4.78
C ALA A 26 -29.92 -30.79 -4.14
N ALA A 27 -30.78 -29.85 -3.76
CA ALA A 27 -32.22 -30.09 -3.67
C ALA A 27 -33.00 -28.80 -3.95
N PHE A 28 -33.84 -28.88 -4.99
CA PHE A 28 -34.90 -27.97 -5.38
C PHE A 28 -36.09 -28.05 -4.39
N GLY A 29 -36.86 -26.97 -4.26
CA GLY A 29 -38.24 -26.99 -3.75
C GLY A 29 -38.79 -25.56 -3.62
N LEU A 30 -39.46 -25.02 -4.65
CA LEU A 30 -40.90 -25.05 -4.95
C LEU A 30 -41.76 -24.03 -4.15
N LEU A 31 -42.48 -23.24 -4.94
CA LEU A 31 -43.39 -22.13 -4.63
C LEU A 31 -44.64 -22.59 -3.86
N ALA A 32 -45.18 -21.70 -3.02
CA ALA A 32 -46.59 -21.70 -2.67
C ALA A 32 -47.10 -20.26 -2.50
N SER A 33 -47.94 -19.84 -3.45
CA SER A 33 -48.83 -18.68 -3.33
C SER A 33 -50.06 -19.05 -2.49
N ALA A 34 -50.49 -18.17 -1.60
CA ALA A 34 -51.84 -18.20 -1.05
C ALA A 34 -52.36 -16.76 -0.86
N CYS A 35 -53.42 -16.43 -1.59
CA CYS A 35 -54.25 -15.26 -1.39
C CYS A 35 -55.27 -15.54 -0.28
N GLY A 36 -55.53 -14.57 0.59
CA GLY A 36 -56.64 -14.59 1.55
C GLY A 36 -56.84 -13.22 2.18
N ALA A 37 -58.03 -12.64 1.99
CA ALA A 37 -58.36 -11.26 2.30
C ALA A 37 -59.03 -11.07 3.68
N SER A 38 -59.02 -9.80 4.14
CA SER A 38 -60.07 -9.09 4.92
C SER A 38 -59.74 -8.73 6.39
N GLY A 39 -59.75 -7.41 6.67
CA GLY A 39 -60.01 -6.84 8.00
C GLY A 39 -59.08 -5.68 8.42
N PRO A 40 -59.57 -4.43 8.60
CA PRO A 40 -58.75 -3.33 9.06
C PRO A 40 -58.73 -3.28 10.59
N ALA A 41 -57.55 -3.28 11.19
CA ALA A 41 -57.36 -2.97 12.60
C ALA A 41 -56.29 -1.90 12.75
N THR A 42 -56.75 -0.67 12.95
CA THR A 42 -55.97 0.45 13.45
C THR A 42 -55.29 0.03 14.75
N SER A 43 -53.97 0.11 14.81
CA SER A 43 -53.22 0.09 16.06
C SER A 43 -52.06 1.06 15.92
N ALA A 44 -52.29 2.26 16.46
CA ALA A 44 -51.24 3.21 16.74
C ALA A 44 -50.23 2.55 17.69
N SER A 45 -48.99 2.40 17.24
CA SER A 45 -47.88 2.03 18.11
C SER A 45 -46.90 3.19 18.10
N THR A 46 -46.82 3.82 19.26
CA THR A 46 -45.91 4.89 19.66
C THR A 46 -44.46 4.52 19.28
N SER A 47 -43.89 5.25 18.32
CA SER A 47 -42.45 5.22 18.07
C SER A 47 -41.72 5.78 19.28
N ALA A 48 -41.16 4.90 20.09
CA ALA A 48 -40.20 5.27 21.12
C ALA A 48 -38.96 5.85 20.44
N THR A 49 -38.71 7.13 20.67
CA THR A 49 -37.46 7.81 20.30
C THR A 49 -36.33 7.22 21.14
N SER A 50 -35.73 6.13 20.66
CA SER A 50 -34.47 5.62 21.20
C SER A 50 -33.35 6.54 20.74
N THR A 51 -33.06 7.58 21.53
CA THR A 51 -31.85 8.39 21.37
C THR A 51 -30.65 7.53 21.76
N ALA A 52 -30.17 6.74 20.81
CA ALA A 52 -28.84 6.15 20.90
C ALA A 52 -27.81 7.30 20.88
N PRO A 53 -26.80 7.29 21.77
CA PRO A 53 -25.76 8.32 21.74
C PRO A 53 -25.04 8.22 20.39
N ALA A 54 -25.06 9.33 19.64
CA ALA A 54 -24.34 9.44 18.38
C ALA A 54 -22.85 9.23 18.66
N ARG A 55 -22.34 8.05 18.29
CA ARG A 55 -20.91 7.77 18.30
C ARG A 55 -20.28 8.79 17.37
N SER A 56 -19.47 9.69 17.93
CA SER A 56 -18.78 10.74 17.18
C SER A 56 -18.03 10.09 16.02
N ALA A 57 -18.34 10.52 14.80
CA ALA A 57 -17.61 10.05 13.62
C ALA A 57 -16.12 10.37 13.82
N PRO A 58 -15.20 9.44 13.48
CA PRO A 58 -13.77 9.72 13.58
C PRO A 58 -13.45 10.94 12.72
N THR A 59 -12.75 11.90 13.31
CA THR A 59 -12.17 13.04 12.60
C THR A 59 -11.32 12.52 11.45
N VAL A 60 -11.47 13.14 10.27
CA VAL A 60 -10.88 12.73 8.98
C VAL A 60 -9.36 12.49 9.04
N GLU A 61 -8.67 13.06 10.02
CA GLU A 61 -7.22 12.90 10.22
C GLU A 61 -6.78 11.52 10.70
N ASN A 62 -7.67 10.69 11.26
CA ASN A 62 -7.29 9.37 11.79
C ASN A 62 -7.88 8.20 10.99
N ARG A 63 -8.32 8.45 9.75
CA ARG A 63 -8.81 7.39 8.87
C ARG A 63 -7.65 6.80 8.07
N GLU A 64 -7.61 5.48 8.02
CA GLU A 64 -6.66 4.75 7.18
C GLU A 64 -6.81 5.19 5.72
N THR A 65 -5.69 5.51 5.08
CA THR A 65 -5.65 6.09 3.74
C THR A 65 -4.80 5.20 2.84
N VAL A 66 -5.38 4.77 1.72
CA VAL A 66 -4.65 4.11 0.64
C VAL A 66 -4.11 5.18 -0.31
N TYR A 67 -2.82 5.08 -0.62
CA TYR A 67 -2.14 5.95 -1.57
C TYR A 67 -1.98 5.23 -2.90
N VAL A 68 -2.54 5.79 -3.97
CA VAL A 68 -2.39 5.28 -5.33
C VAL A 68 -1.53 6.25 -6.12
N PHE A 69 -0.33 5.81 -6.49
CA PHE A 69 0.60 6.62 -7.27
C PHE A 69 0.35 6.40 -8.76
N ASN A 70 -0.17 7.44 -9.43
CA ASN A 70 -0.57 7.34 -10.82
C ASN A 70 0.64 7.69 -11.72
N VAL A 71 1.29 6.67 -12.27
CA VAL A 71 2.55 6.81 -13.03
C VAL A 71 2.45 7.80 -14.20
N GLY A 72 1.34 7.75 -14.94
CA GLY A 72 1.12 8.56 -16.15
C GLY A 72 0.84 10.03 -15.87
N SER A 73 -0.06 10.33 -14.93
CA SER A 73 -0.43 11.69 -14.53
C SER A 73 0.54 12.33 -13.53
N LYS A 74 1.40 11.52 -12.89
CA LYS A 74 2.35 11.97 -11.85
C LYS A 74 1.68 12.64 -10.65
N ASP A 75 0.49 12.17 -10.31
CA ASP A 75 -0.27 12.56 -9.13
C ASP A 75 -0.53 11.35 -8.23
N VAL A 76 -1.08 11.61 -7.04
CA VAL A 76 -1.41 10.59 -6.05
C VAL A 76 -2.87 10.73 -5.65
N THR A 77 -3.62 9.65 -5.76
CA THR A 77 -5.00 9.56 -5.31
C THR A 77 -5.04 8.99 -3.90
N LEU A 78 -5.69 9.71 -2.98
CA LEU A 78 -5.89 9.30 -1.60
C LEU A 78 -7.29 8.73 -1.46
N ILE A 79 -7.37 7.48 -1.02
CA ILE A 79 -8.64 6.74 -0.86
C ILE A 79 -8.86 6.48 0.62
N ASP A 80 -10.06 6.77 1.11
CA ASP A 80 -10.51 6.30 2.42
C ASP A 80 -10.62 4.78 2.38
N ALA A 81 -9.80 4.09 3.19
CA ALA A 81 -9.70 2.63 3.12
C ALA A 81 -11.00 1.93 3.59
N ALA A 82 -11.71 2.52 4.55
CA ALA A 82 -12.91 1.94 5.14
C ALA A 82 -14.10 2.07 4.17
N ASP A 83 -14.30 3.28 3.66
CA ASP A 83 -15.45 3.61 2.82
C ASP A 83 -15.19 3.28 1.33
N ARG A 84 -13.92 3.08 0.95
CA ARG A 84 -13.46 2.82 -0.43
C ARG A 84 -13.82 3.96 -1.39
N VAL A 85 -13.75 5.19 -0.90
CA VAL A 85 -14.07 6.41 -1.65
C VAL A 85 -12.81 7.25 -1.83
N VAL A 86 -12.63 7.80 -3.04
CA VAL A 86 -11.58 8.79 -3.31
C VAL A 86 -11.85 10.05 -2.49
N ARG A 87 -10.88 10.45 -1.66
CA ARG A 87 -10.93 11.68 -0.87
C ARG A 87 -10.45 12.87 -1.71
N GLU A 88 -9.31 12.70 -2.37
CA GLU A 88 -8.66 13.72 -3.18
C GLU A 88 -7.58 13.12 -4.08
N THR A 89 -7.17 13.88 -5.09
CA THR A 89 -5.98 13.61 -5.91
C THR A 89 -5.08 14.83 -5.87
N ARG A 90 -3.79 14.65 -5.58
CA ARG A 90 -2.80 15.73 -5.45
C ARG A 90 -1.63 15.53 -6.40
N PRO A 91 -1.11 16.59 -7.04
CA PRO A 91 0.08 16.50 -7.86
C PRO A 91 1.30 16.10 -7.02
N LEU A 92 2.13 15.20 -7.53
CA LEU A 92 3.42 14.83 -6.93
C LEU A 92 4.60 15.25 -7.82
N GLY A 93 4.43 15.14 -9.14
CA GLY A 93 5.45 15.48 -10.12
C GLY A 93 6.47 14.37 -10.42
N ALA A 94 6.29 13.18 -9.85
CA ALA A 94 7.17 12.02 -10.09
C ALA A 94 6.38 10.78 -10.53
N SER A 95 7.03 9.92 -11.32
CA SER A 95 6.47 8.63 -11.74
C SER A 95 6.90 7.53 -10.76
N VAL A 96 6.21 7.42 -9.63
CA VAL A 96 6.52 6.40 -8.62
C VAL A 96 6.05 5.03 -9.08
N ARG A 97 6.94 4.03 -9.02
CA ARG A 97 6.69 2.64 -9.42
C ARG A 97 7.08 1.71 -8.27
N TRP A 98 6.31 0.64 -8.07
CA TRP A 98 6.65 -0.42 -7.14
C TRP A 98 6.50 -1.78 -7.79
N LEU A 99 7.48 -2.65 -7.55
CA LEU A 99 7.49 -4.03 -8.06
C LEU A 99 7.09 -5.05 -7.00
N SER A 100 7.08 -4.68 -5.71
CA SER A 100 6.81 -5.62 -4.64
C SER A 100 6.05 -5.00 -3.46
N ASN A 101 5.15 -5.80 -2.93
CA ASN A 101 4.41 -5.65 -1.69
C ASN A 101 5.28 -5.83 -0.43
N GLU A 102 6.50 -6.37 -0.54
CA GLU A 102 7.41 -6.62 0.59
C GLU A 102 8.60 -5.64 0.65
N GLN A 103 8.59 -4.61 -0.20
CA GLN A 103 9.67 -3.63 -0.25
C GLN A 103 9.66 -2.74 1.00
N THR A 104 10.81 -2.59 1.66
CA THR A 104 10.94 -1.65 2.78
C THR A 104 11.15 -0.24 2.21
N TYR A 105 10.16 0.63 2.33
CA TYR A 105 10.18 2.00 1.78
C TYR A 105 10.07 3.10 2.85
N TRP A 106 9.81 2.74 4.11
CA TRP A 106 9.50 3.70 5.18
C TRP A 106 10.69 3.88 6.13
N ASP A 107 11.21 5.11 6.22
CA ASP A 107 12.30 5.45 7.15
C ASP A 107 11.82 5.84 8.57
N GLY A 108 10.50 5.91 8.78
CA GLY A 108 9.91 6.43 10.02
C GLY A 108 9.22 7.78 9.87
N ALA A 109 9.49 8.53 8.80
CA ALA A 109 8.93 9.85 8.52
C ALA A 109 8.56 10.08 7.04
N ARG A 110 9.26 9.44 6.10
CA ARG A 110 9.13 9.61 4.65
C ARG A 110 9.07 8.27 3.94
N ILE A 111 8.31 8.26 2.84
CA ILE A 111 8.33 7.16 1.87
C ILE A 111 9.49 7.42 0.92
N TRP A 112 10.46 6.52 0.91
CA TRP A 112 11.56 6.51 -0.04
C TRP A 112 11.25 5.60 -1.21
N THR A 113 11.49 6.12 -2.40
CA THR A 113 11.32 5.39 -3.66
C THR A 113 12.26 6.00 -4.70
N TYR A 114 12.13 5.58 -5.95
CA TYR A 114 12.94 6.07 -7.06
C TYR A 114 12.04 6.64 -8.17
N ASP A 115 12.65 7.48 -8.99
CA ASP A 115 12.14 7.85 -10.30
C ASP A 115 13.33 7.90 -11.27
N PHE A 116 13.09 7.97 -12.57
CA PHE A 116 14.15 8.08 -13.57
C PHE A 116 13.76 8.99 -14.74
N PRO A 117 13.52 10.29 -14.50
CA PRO A 117 13.22 11.22 -15.58
C PRO A 117 14.39 11.27 -16.57
N ASN A 118 14.08 11.21 -17.87
CA ASN A 118 15.09 11.22 -18.95
C ASN A 118 16.16 10.13 -18.79
N ASP A 119 15.75 8.94 -18.37
CA ASP A 119 16.62 7.77 -18.17
C ASP A 119 17.76 8.00 -17.16
N GLN A 120 17.57 8.89 -16.19
CA GLN A 120 18.52 9.15 -15.10
C GLN A 120 17.91 8.81 -13.75
N VAL A 121 18.43 7.77 -13.10
CA VAL A 121 17.93 7.30 -11.81
C VAL A 121 18.16 8.35 -10.73
N GLN A 122 17.13 8.58 -9.94
CA GLN A 122 17.16 9.40 -8.73
C GLN A 122 16.35 8.71 -7.62
N ALA A 123 16.81 8.85 -6.38
CA ALA A 123 16.01 8.50 -5.21
C ALA A 123 15.21 9.72 -4.76
N ILE A 124 13.96 9.52 -4.36
CA ILE A 124 13.08 10.58 -3.89
C ILE A 124 12.47 10.20 -2.54
N ALA A 125 12.31 11.19 -1.67
CA ALA A 125 11.63 11.06 -0.38
C ALA A 125 10.32 11.84 -0.41
N ILE A 126 9.24 11.19 -0.02
CA ILE A 126 7.88 11.74 -0.07
C ILE A 126 7.35 11.89 1.36
N ASP A 127 6.88 13.09 1.70
CA ASP A 127 6.06 13.28 2.90
C ASP A 127 4.64 12.79 2.61
N PRO A 128 4.16 11.72 3.27
CA PRO A 128 2.85 11.16 2.99
C PRO A 128 1.69 12.07 3.43
N LYS A 129 1.88 12.97 4.39
CA LYS A 129 0.84 13.90 4.84
C LYS A 129 0.64 15.03 3.85
N GLN A 130 1.75 15.56 3.34
CA GLN A 130 1.72 16.67 2.38
C GLN A 130 1.54 16.18 0.94
N VAL A 131 1.89 14.92 0.66
CA VAL A 131 1.98 14.37 -0.71
C VAL A 131 2.96 15.21 -1.54
N ALA A 132 4.15 15.39 -0.99
CA ALA A 132 5.16 16.25 -1.59
C ALA A 132 6.53 15.58 -1.54
N ILE A 133 7.32 15.78 -2.60
CA ILE A 133 8.73 15.39 -2.62
C ILE A 133 9.49 16.35 -1.71
N THR A 134 10.09 15.81 -0.66
CA THR A 134 10.87 16.57 0.33
C THR A 134 12.37 16.47 0.12
N ARG A 135 12.82 15.48 -0.67
CA ARG A 135 14.23 15.29 -1.02
C ARG A 135 14.36 14.52 -2.32
N THR A 136 15.38 14.87 -3.09
CA THR A 136 15.83 14.15 -4.28
C THR A 136 17.34 13.94 -4.18
N ILE A 137 17.78 12.70 -4.38
CA ILE A 137 19.19 12.33 -4.55
C ILE A 137 19.35 11.95 -6.03
N ALA A 138 19.84 12.90 -6.82
CA ALA A 138 19.97 12.76 -8.27
C ALA A 138 21.35 12.21 -8.68
N GLY A 139 21.51 11.92 -9.98
CA GLY A 139 22.80 11.54 -10.55
C GLY A 139 23.27 10.15 -10.13
N LEU A 140 22.34 9.23 -9.89
CA LEU A 140 22.70 7.86 -9.49
C LEU A 140 23.19 7.01 -10.66
N GLY A 141 22.89 7.43 -11.89
CA GLY A 141 23.33 6.81 -13.13
C GLY A 141 22.19 6.56 -14.10
N LYS A 142 22.45 5.76 -15.13
CA LYS A 142 21.49 5.49 -16.20
C LYS A 142 20.42 4.49 -15.78
N GLY A 143 19.18 4.85 -16.06
CA GLY A 143 18.02 4.02 -15.81
C GLY A 143 17.92 2.79 -16.71
N PRO A 144 16.90 1.96 -16.47
CA PRO A 144 15.85 2.17 -15.47
C PRO A 144 16.29 1.90 -14.03
N GLY A 145 15.57 2.48 -13.07
CA GLY A 145 15.50 1.97 -11.69
C GLY A 145 14.31 1.02 -11.57
N HIS A 146 14.41 0.01 -10.73
CA HIS A 146 13.36 -0.99 -10.51
C HIS A 146 12.95 -1.10 -9.03
N SER A 147 13.83 -0.69 -8.12
CA SER A 147 13.65 -0.85 -6.69
C SER A 147 14.51 0.14 -5.92
N LEU A 148 13.94 0.70 -4.86
CA LEU A 148 14.69 1.28 -3.75
C LEU A 148 14.25 0.58 -2.47
N VAL A 149 15.23 0.12 -1.70
CA VAL A 149 15.00 -0.55 -0.41
C VAL A 149 15.69 0.25 0.68
N VAL A 150 14.90 0.73 1.64
CA VAL A 150 15.40 1.30 2.90
C VAL A 150 15.93 0.15 3.75
N LEU A 151 17.17 0.28 4.23
CA LEU A 151 17.83 -0.73 5.05
C LEU A 151 17.21 -0.80 6.45
N PRO A 152 17.41 -1.90 7.22
CA PRO A 152 16.81 -2.07 8.54
C PRO A 152 17.11 -0.95 9.55
N ASP A 153 18.24 -0.26 9.41
CA ASP A 153 18.63 0.87 10.25
C ASP A 153 17.84 2.17 9.96
N LYS A 154 17.08 2.18 8.87
CA LYS A 154 16.28 3.30 8.34
C LYS A 154 17.09 4.56 7.99
N LYS A 155 18.41 4.46 7.98
CA LYS A 155 19.33 5.57 7.69
C LYS A 155 19.97 5.44 6.32
N LYS A 156 20.02 4.21 5.79
CA LYS A 156 20.53 3.93 4.46
C LYS A 156 19.46 3.37 3.54
N ALA A 157 19.68 3.49 2.24
CA ALA A 157 18.93 2.75 1.23
C ALA A 157 19.86 2.15 0.19
N ALA A 158 19.39 1.13 -0.52
CA ALA A 158 19.99 0.58 -1.71
C ALA A 158 19.03 0.77 -2.89
N VAL A 159 19.56 1.17 -4.04
CA VAL A 159 18.79 1.35 -5.28
C VAL A 159 19.54 0.73 -6.44
N ASN A 160 18.83 -0.01 -7.28
CA ASN A 160 19.41 -0.55 -8.50
C ASN A 160 19.47 0.52 -9.59
N VAL A 161 20.58 0.55 -10.31
CA VAL A 161 20.82 1.45 -11.44
C VAL A 161 21.10 0.55 -12.63
N ALA A 162 20.02 0.05 -13.25
CA ALA A 162 20.10 -1.09 -14.15
C ALA A 162 20.90 -0.81 -15.42
N GLY A 163 20.84 0.43 -15.94
CA GLY A 163 21.60 0.84 -17.13
C GLY A 163 23.12 0.88 -16.91
N ASP A 164 23.55 1.00 -15.65
CA ASP A 164 24.97 1.05 -15.28
C ASP A 164 25.43 -0.22 -14.53
N ASN A 165 24.60 -1.27 -14.48
CA ASN A 165 24.91 -2.57 -13.88
C ASN A 165 25.41 -2.50 -12.43
N LEU A 166 24.87 -1.57 -11.63
CA LEU A 166 25.31 -1.34 -10.25
C LEU A 166 24.14 -1.19 -9.27
N ILE A 167 24.46 -1.37 -7.98
CA ILE A 167 23.64 -0.95 -6.84
C ILE A 167 24.29 0.27 -6.21
N ALA A 168 23.54 1.35 -6.01
CA ALA A 168 23.97 2.51 -5.25
C ALA A 168 23.44 2.43 -3.81
N PHE A 169 24.33 2.64 -2.84
CA PHE A 169 24.00 2.77 -1.42
C PHE A 169 23.96 4.23 -1.05
N LEU A 170 22.87 4.64 -0.39
CA LEU A 170 22.56 6.04 -0.11
C LEU A 170 22.57 6.28 1.40
N ASP A 171 23.09 7.43 1.81
CA ASP A 171 22.85 8.00 3.13
C ASP A 171 21.60 8.90 3.04
N LEU A 172 20.52 8.49 3.70
CA LEU A 172 19.23 9.19 3.64
C LEU A 172 19.23 10.48 4.45
N ALA A 173 20.01 10.54 5.53
CA ALA A 173 20.10 11.70 6.41
C ALA A 173 20.82 12.86 5.73
N HIS A 174 21.93 12.57 5.06
CA HIS A 174 22.74 13.57 4.35
C HIS A 174 22.28 13.75 2.89
N GLY A 175 21.56 12.79 2.32
CA GLY A 175 21.07 12.87 0.95
C GLY A 175 22.15 12.69 -0.10
N ILE A 176 23.09 11.78 0.14
CA ILE A 176 24.26 11.53 -0.71
C ILE A 176 24.43 10.04 -1.02
N VAL A 177 25.21 9.74 -2.06
CA VAL A 177 25.68 8.38 -2.33
C VAL A 177 26.85 8.07 -1.39
N ASP A 178 26.71 7.01 -0.62
CA ASP A 178 27.74 6.52 0.32
C ASP A 178 28.72 5.58 -0.41
N ALA A 179 28.19 4.65 -1.22
CA ALA A 179 28.98 3.69 -1.98
C ALA A 179 28.23 3.17 -3.20
N THR A 180 28.95 2.57 -4.14
CA THR A 180 28.37 1.79 -5.24
C THR A 180 28.97 0.39 -5.28
N LEU A 181 28.18 -0.57 -5.75
CA LEU A 181 28.58 -1.96 -5.93
C LEU A 181 28.30 -2.38 -7.37
N GLN A 182 29.34 -2.76 -8.10
CA GLN A 182 29.19 -3.34 -9.43
C GLN A 182 28.57 -4.74 -9.34
N THR A 183 27.70 -5.04 -10.30
CA THR A 183 26.94 -6.29 -10.35
C THR A 183 26.95 -6.89 -11.77
N GLY A 184 26.13 -7.93 -11.98
CA GLY A 184 25.83 -8.42 -13.32
C GLY A 184 24.99 -7.43 -14.13
N ALA A 185 24.62 -7.83 -15.34
CA ALA A 185 23.81 -6.98 -16.20
C ALA A 185 22.40 -6.77 -15.60
N PHE A 186 21.95 -5.51 -15.55
CA PHE A 186 20.57 -5.15 -15.26
C PHE A 186 20.02 -5.69 -13.91
N PRO A 187 20.68 -5.37 -12.78
CA PRO A 187 20.27 -5.81 -11.44
C PRO A 187 18.94 -5.22 -10.96
#